data_AF-A0A1I5DLF1-F1
#
_entry.id   AF-A0A1I5DLF1-F1
#
_cell.length_a   1.000
_cell.length_b   1.000
_cell.length_c   1.000
_cell.angle_alpha   90.00
_cell.angle_beta   90.00
_cell.angle_gamma   90.00
#
_symmetry.space_group_name_H-M   'P 1'
#
loop_
_entity.id
_entity.type
_entity.pdbx_description
1 polymer ?
#
loop_
_entity_poly.entity_id
_entity_poly.type
_entity_poly.pdbx_seq_one_letter_code
_entity_poly.pdbx_strand_id
1 'polypeptide(L)'
;MRRGISTVAPILVVVFVLAACAPLLADTPAPSSVPTECATSASTPGPDTEWPPPDTCGEFLPAPDLLYLPVEFAGCGSTVSVMGGDSRTLEYTSTVRDDGSTLVEYRGSYTLDIARDYGGGLDAFVDELDVSGQGYDLHSTDGVTVTYSREGPAIFASVDAVEAQVFAEEGFPALFFFESGTVTEKVVFTGSDALAVDEAEFTENTVSGVQSICYLLDPSNPGE
;
A
#
# COMPACT_ATOMS: atom_id res chain seq x y z
N MET A 1 18.69 22.75 17.85
CA MET A 1 18.03 22.48 16.56
C MET A 1 18.36 21.05 16.16
N ARG A 2 17.55 20.09 16.60
CA ARG A 2 17.68 18.68 16.21
C ARG A 2 16.81 18.46 14.98
N ARG A 3 17.43 18.19 13.82
CA ARG A 3 16.73 17.69 12.64
C ARG A 3 16.46 16.22 12.90
N GLY A 4 15.23 15.89 13.29
CA GLY A 4 14.74 14.52 13.23
C GLY A 4 14.48 14.20 11.77
N ILE A 5 15.23 13.27 11.20
CA ILE A 5 14.91 12.67 9.92
C ILE A 5 13.76 11.70 10.25
N SER A 6 12.53 12.14 9.98
CA SER A 6 11.34 11.30 10.08
C SER A 6 11.27 10.51 8.78
N THR A 7 11.79 9.28 8.80
CA THR A 7 11.65 8.34 7.69
C THR A 7 10.27 7.70 7.81
N VAL A 8 9.25 8.37 7.28
CA VAL A 8 7.91 7.81 7.14
C VAL A 8 7.73 7.49 5.67
N ALA A 9 7.68 6.20 5.41
CA ALA A 9 7.49 5.61 4.10
C ALA A 9 5.99 5.67 3.73
N PRO A 10 5.62 5.97 2.48
CA PRO A 10 4.31 5.57 1.98
C PRO A 10 4.26 4.04 1.91
N ILE A 11 3.56 3.46 2.90
CA ILE A 11 2.93 2.16 2.74
C ILE A 11 1.64 2.40 1.99
N LEU A 12 1.44 1.77 0.83
CA LEU A 12 1.01 0.39 0.78
C LEU A 12 2.14 -0.68 0.61
N VAL A 13 3.25 -0.65 1.37
CA VAL A 13 3.72 -1.54 2.46
C VAL A 13 5.25 -1.41 2.64
N VAL A 14 5.73 -1.24 3.88
CA VAL A 14 7.13 -1.01 4.25
C VAL A 14 7.73 -2.38 4.39
N VAL A 15 8.70 -2.65 3.54
CA VAL A 15 9.64 -3.74 3.70
C VAL A 15 10.63 -3.35 4.80
N PHE A 16 10.62 -4.07 5.92
CA PHE A 16 11.75 -4.14 6.84
C PHE A 16 12.31 -5.56 6.78
N VAL A 17 13.52 -5.74 6.23
CA VAL A 17 14.25 -7.02 6.36
C VAL A 17 15.56 -6.81 7.11
N LEU A 18 15.72 -7.61 8.15
CA LEU A 18 16.91 -7.75 8.99
C LEU A 18 18.08 -8.33 8.17
N ALA A 19 19.16 -7.56 8.05
CA ALA A 19 20.44 -8.05 7.55
C ALA A 19 21.09 -9.05 8.53
N ALA A 20 20.95 -10.35 8.26
CA ALA A 20 21.80 -11.37 8.86
C ALA A 20 23.07 -11.54 8.02
N CYS A 21 24.14 -10.86 8.42
CA CYS A 21 25.47 -11.05 7.86
C CYS A 21 26.19 -12.18 8.61
N ALA A 22 26.43 -13.32 7.96
CA ALA A 22 27.42 -14.30 8.39
C ALA A 22 28.02 -15.02 7.17
N PRO A 23 29.35 -14.96 6.96
CA PRO A 23 30.02 -15.81 5.98
C PRO A 23 30.52 -17.07 6.69
N LEU A 24 30.00 -18.25 6.34
CA LEU A 24 30.71 -19.49 6.62
C LEU A 24 30.53 -20.50 5.48
N LEU A 25 31.66 -20.77 4.83
CA LEU A 25 31.88 -21.82 3.84
C LEU A 25 31.56 -23.20 4.44
N ALA A 26 30.67 -23.99 3.81
CA ALA A 26 30.76 -25.46 3.77
C ALA A 26 29.70 -26.10 2.85
N ASP A 27 30.18 -27.05 2.04
CA ASP A 27 29.54 -28.22 1.40
C ASP A 27 28.07 -28.17 0.97
N THR A 28 27.83 -28.37 -0.33
CA THR A 28 26.52 -28.43 -0.98
C THR A 28 25.84 -29.80 -0.78
N PRO A 29 24.76 -29.93 0.01
CA PRO A 29 23.80 -31.02 -0.17
C PRO A 29 22.77 -30.65 -1.24
N ALA A 30 22.15 -31.67 -1.84
CA ALA A 30 21.08 -31.53 -2.84
C ALA A 30 19.94 -30.63 -2.34
N PRO A 31 19.19 -29.95 -3.24
CA PRO A 31 18.08 -29.08 -2.85
C PRO A 31 17.01 -29.90 -2.14
N SER A 32 16.98 -29.81 -0.81
CA SER A 32 15.81 -30.16 -0.01
C SER A 32 14.72 -29.17 -0.40
N SER A 33 13.64 -29.68 -0.99
CA SER A 33 12.37 -28.99 -1.11
C SER A 33 11.89 -28.63 0.30
N VAL A 34 12.17 -27.41 0.73
CA VAL A 34 11.62 -26.86 1.97
C VAL A 34 10.10 -26.82 1.77
N PRO A 35 9.29 -27.49 2.61
CA PRO A 35 7.86 -27.31 2.56
C PRO A 35 7.55 -25.83 2.80
N THR A 36 6.84 -25.19 1.88
CA THR A 36 6.22 -23.89 2.13
C THR A 36 5.25 -24.08 3.29
N GLU A 37 5.61 -23.62 4.48
CA GLU A 37 4.72 -23.64 5.64
C GLU A 37 3.64 -22.59 5.43
N CYS A 38 2.39 -23.03 5.31
CA CYS A 38 1.24 -22.15 5.22
C CYS A 38 1.13 -21.29 6.48
N ALA A 39 0.91 -19.98 6.32
CA ALA A 39 0.39 -19.16 7.39
C ALA A 39 -0.99 -19.69 7.79
N THR A 40 -1.21 -19.89 9.10
CA THR A 40 -2.51 -20.31 9.62
C THR A 40 -3.13 -19.20 10.45
N SER A 41 -4.45 -19.14 10.46
CA SER A 41 -5.30 -18.18 11.18
C SER A 41 -5.02 -18.01 12.69
N ALA A 42 -4.12 -18.79 13.29
CA ALA A 42 -3.84 -18.80 14.72
C ALA A 42 -2.98 -17.61 15.21
N SER A 43 -2.40 -16.82 14.31
CA SER A 43 -1.61 -15.63 14.67
C SER A 43 -2.18 -14.41 13.99
N THR A 44 -2.84 -13.53 14.74
CA THR A 44 -3.10 -12.15 14.29
C THR A 44 -1.75 -11.53 13.94
N PRO A 45 -1.49 -11.15 12.68
CA PRO A 45 -0.17 -10.67 12.31
C PRO A 45 0.06 -9.31 12.98
N GLY A 46 1.16 -9.22 13.74
CA GLY A 46 1.53 -8.03 14.50
C GLY A 46 2.15 -6.94 13.63
N PRO A 47 2.56 -5.81 14.23
CA PRO A 47 3.17 -4.69 13.48
C PRO A 47 4.51 -5.05 12.82
N ASP A 48 5.16 -6.12 13.26
CA ASP A 48 6.46 -6.61 12.73
C ASP A 48 6.28 -7.68 11.62
N THR A 49 5.10 -7.78 11.01
CA THR A 49 4.85 -8.76 9.95
C THR A 49 5.62 -8.38 8.69
N GLU A 50 6.43 -9.30 8.18
CA GLU A 50 7.16 -9.15 6.91
C GLU A 50 6.17 -9.10 5.74
N TRP A 51 6.44 -8.24 4.76
CA TRP A 51 5.61 -8.05 3.57
C TRP A 51 6.43 -8.17 2.28
N PRO A 52 5.96 -8.90 1.25
CA PRO A 52 4.68 -9.60 1.19
C PRO A 52 4.59 -10.77 2.18
N PRO A 53 3.40 -11.08 2.70
CA PRO A 53 3.21 -12.10 3.72
C PRO A 53 3.43 -13.50 3.13
N PRO A 54 3.82 -14.49 3.96
CA PRO A 54 3.94 -15.88 3.52
C PRO A 54 2.61 -16.41 2.97
N ASP A 55 2.70 -17.47 2.18
CA ASP A 55 1.55 -18.13 1.56
C ASP A 55 0.49 -18.51 2.61
N THR A 56 -0.76 -18.13 2.38
CA THR A 56 -1.90 -18.45 3.26
C THR A 56 -2.62 -19.73 2.85
N CYS A 57 -2.14 -20.40 1.79
CA CYS A 57 -2.70 -21.62 1.22
C CYS A 57 -4.18 -21.50 0.85
N GLY A 58 -4.58 -20.30 0.40
CA GLY A 58 -5.93 -19.94 -0.01
C GLY A 58 -6.87 -19.57 1.14
N GLU A 59 -6.39 -19.51 2.39
CA GLU A 59 -7.16 -18.96 3.50
C GLU A 59 -7.11 -17.43 3.47
N PHE A 60 -8.29 -16.80 3.63
CA PHE A 60 -8.36 -15.38 3.93
C PHE A 60 -8.12 -15.18 5.42
N LEU A 61 -7.09 -14.40 5.74
CA LEU A 61 -6.69 -14.04 7.09
C LEU A 61 -7.05 -12.57 7.36
N PRO A 62 -7.32 -12.19 8.61
CA PRO A 62 -7.47 -10.77 8.97
C PRO A 62 -6.22 -9.97 8.60
N ALA A 63 -6.42 -8.79 8.03
CA ALA A 63 -5.36 -7.84 7.72
C ALA A 63 -4.53 -7.49 8.98
N PRO A 64 -3.19 -7.41 8.89
CA PRO A 64 -2.35 -6.99 10.00
C PRO A 64 -2.62 -5.55 10.44
N ASP A 65 -2.31 -5.26 11.71
CA ASP A 65 -2.41 -3.91 12.28
C ASP A 65 -1.60 -2.86 11.50
N LEU A 66 -0.52 -3.29 10.84
CA LEU A 66 0.34 -2.42 10.03
C LEU A 66 -0.44 -1.72 8.90
N LEU A 67 -1.48 -2.34 8.36
CA LEU A 67 -2.32 -1.76 7.29
C LEU A 67 -3.28 -0.68 7.81
N TYR A 68 -3.39 -0.51 9.13
CA TYR A 68 -4.22 0.52 9.76
C TYR A 68 -3.39 1.65 10.38
N LEU A 69 -2.06 1.58 10.31
CA LEU A 69 -1.19 2.62 10.84
C LEU A 69 -1.29 3.92 10.03
N PRO A 70 -1.15 5.10 10.66
CA PRO A 70 -1.14 6.36 9.94
C PRO A 70 0.01 6.47 8.94
N VAL A 71 -0.28 6.97 7.76
CA VAL A 71 0.68 7.31 6.70
C VAL A 71 0.52 8.78 6.35
N GLU A 72 1.64 9.46 6.10
CA GLU A 72 1.67 10.89 5.77
C GLU A 72 2.09 11.11 4.32
N PHE A 73 1.37 11.99 3.62
CA PHE A 73 1.64 12.38 2.25
C PHE A 73 1.80 13.89 2.15
N ALA A 74 2.71 14.35 1.30
CA ALA A 74 2.75 15.76 0.93
C ALA A 74 1.59 16.05 -0.03
N GLY A 75 0.67 16.95 0.34
CA GLY A 75 -0.53 17.20 -0.43
C GLY A 75 -1.31 18.40 0.06
N CYS A 76 -2.14 18.99 -0.81
CA CYS A 76 -3.06 20.06 -0.43
C CYS A 76 -2.37 21.29 0.21
N GLY A 77 -1.12 21.57 -0.19
CA GLY A 77 -0.31 22.64 0.38
C GLY A 77 0.27 22.37 1.77
N SER A 78 0.15 21.15 2.30
CA SER A 78 0.64 20.75 3.62
C SER A 78 0.91 19.23 3.69
N THR A 79 0.79 18.64 4.89
CA THR A 79 0.78 17.19 5.12
C THR A 79 -0.67 16.69 5.22
N VAL A 80 -0.96 15.61 4.51
CA VAL A 80 -2.19 14.84 4.61
C VAL A 80 -1.88 13.52 5.32
N SER A 81 -2.54 13.28 6.45
CA SER A 81 -2.49 12.00 7.17
C SER A 81 -3.64 11.12 6.72
N VAL A 82 -3.36 9.86 6.42
CA VAL A 82 -4.34 8.82 6.12
C VAL A 82 -4.18 7.73 7.16
N MET A 83 -5.25 7.31 7.82
CA MET A 83 -5.21 6.25 8.84
C MET A 83 -6.45 5.37 8.76
N GLY A 84 -6.38 4.14 9.30
CA GLY A 84 -7.55 3.26 9.32
C GLY A 84 -8.66 3.82 10.22
N GLY A 85 -9.87 3.91 9.69
CA GLY A 85 -11.07 4.29 10.42
C GLY A 85 -11.61 3.18 11.32
N ASP A 86 -12.89 3.27 11.66
CA ASP A 86 -13.62 2.38 12.55
C ASP A 86 -13.95 1.02 11.90
N SER A 87 -14.15 0.97 10.57
CA SER A 87 -14.37 -0.29 9.85
C SER A 87 -13.05 -0.96 9.50
N ARG A 88 -12.71 -2.03 10.24
CA ARG A 88 -11.45 -2.78 10.10
C ARG A 88 -11.70 -4.28 9.89
N THR A 89 -12.41 -4.60 8.82
CA THR A 89 -12.76 -5.99 8.46
C THR A 89 -12.05 -6.46 7.18
N LEU A 90 -10.96 -5.78 6.82
CA LEU A 90 -10.12 -6.16 5.69
C LEU A 90 -9.51 -7.55 5.96
N GLU A 91 -9.64 -8.43 4.98
CA GLU A 91 -9.02 -9.74 4.92
C GLU A 91 -8.08 -9.79 3.72
N TYR A 92 -7.02 -10.59 3.84
CA TYR A 92 -6.10 -10.86 2.74
C TYR A 92 -5.88 -12.37 2.55
N THR A 93 -5.58 -12.77 1.32
CA THR A 93 -4.96 -14.07 1.03
C THR A 93 -3.63 -13.82 0.34
N SER A 94 -2.63 -14.68 0.57
CA SER A 94 -1.31 -14.59 -0.08
C SER A 94 -1.03 -15.90 -0.81
N THR A 95 -0.61 -15.80 -2.06
CA THR A 95 -0.23 -16.95 -2.90
C THR A 95 1.17 -16.73 -3.42
N VAL A 96 2.11 -17.59 -3.02
CA VAL A 96 3.45 -17.63 -3.61
C VAL A 96 3.39 -18.52 -4.86
N ARG A 97 3.63 -17.92 -6.01
CA ARG A 97 3.54 -18.60 -7.31
C ARG A 97 4.79 -19.41 -7.63
N ASP A 98 4.69 -20.29 -8.62
CA ASP A 98 5.80 -21.14 -9.07
C ASP A 98 7.03 -20.35 -9.57
N ASP A 99 6.82 -19.12 -10.05
CA ASP A 99 7.89 -18.21 -10.48
C ASP A 99 8.53 -17.43 -9.30
N GLY A 100 8.05 -17.64 -8.08
CA GLY A 100 8.50 -16.97 -6.86
C GLY A 100 7.90 -15.57 -6.66
N SER A 101 6.99 -15.11 -7.51
CA SER A 101 6.21 -13.90 -7.25
C SER A 101 5.13 -14.16 -6.19
N THR A 102 4.75 -13.11 -5.46
CA THR A 102 3.70 -13.21 -4.43
C THR A 102 2.49 -12.37 -4.82
N LEU A 103 1.34 -13.00 -4.97
CA LEU A 103 0.05 -12.32 -5.14
C LEU A 103 -0.62 -12.19 -3.77
N VAL A 104 -0.92 -10.97 -3.35
CA VAL A 104 -1.76 -10.68 -2.19
C VAL A 104 -3.09 -10.13 -2.67
N GLU A 105 -4.20 -10.80 -2.33
CA GLU A 105 -5.54 -10.35 -2.71
C GLU A 105 -6.29 -9.88 -1.46
N TYR A 106 -7.08 -8.82 -1.59
CA TYR A 106 -7.79 -8.18 -0.50
C TYR A 106 -9.29 -8.19 -0.71
N ARG A 107 -10.03 -8.30 0.39
CA ARG A 107 -11.49 -8.15 0.43
C ARG A 107 -11.97 -7.69 1.81
N GLY A 108 -13.25 -7.38 1.91
CA GLY A 108 -13.89 -6.99 3.17
C GLY A 108 -14.13 -5.50 3.24
N SER A 109 -14.60 -5.01 4.38
CA SER A 109 -14.86 -3.58 4.56
C SER A 109 -13.68 -2.88 5.24
N TYR A 110 -13.31 -1.74 4.68
CA TYR A 110 -12.24 -0.88 5.16
C TYR A 110 -12.61 0.59 4.94
N THR A 111 -12.50 1.39 6.00
CA THR A 111 -12.67 2.83 5.95
C THR A 111 -11.38 3.55 6.34
N LEU A 112 -11.22 4.77 5.85
CA LEU A 112 -10.07 5.62 6.11
C LEU A 112 -10.49 6.97 6.69
N ASP A 113 -9.77 7.37 7.73
CA ASP A 113 -9.80 8.73 8.23
C ASP A 113 -8.68 9.52 7.56
N ILE A 114 -9.04 10.65 6.95
CA ILE A 114 -8.10 11.50 6.23
C ILE A 114 -8.10 12.89 6.83
N ALA A 115 -6.93 13.37 7.23
CA ALA A 115 -6.80 14.65 7.89
C ALA A 115 -5.72 15.52 7.23
N ARG A 116 -5.96 16.82 7.11
CA ARG A 116 -4.93 17.81 6.75
C ARG A 116 -4.44 18.51 8.00
N ASP A 117 -3.14 18.42 8.31
CA ASP A 117 -2.50 19.26 9.34
C ASP A 117 -1.98 20.53 8.67
N TYR A 118 -2.33 21.70 9.21
CA TYR A 118 -1.73 22.97 8.81
C TYR A 118 -1.09 23.67 10.01
N GLY A 119 0.19 23.39 10.25
CA GLY A 119 0.99 24.13 11.24
C GLY A 119 0.74 23.72 12.70
N GLY A 120 0.45 22.45 12.98
CA GLY A 120 0.35 21.88 14.33
C GLY A 120 -1.08 21.70 14.83
N GLY A 121 -2.04 21.54 13.91
CA GLY A 121 -3.45 21.35 14.21
C GLY A 121 -4.24 20.87 12.99
N LEU A 122 -5.27 20.07 13.23
CA LEU A 122 -6.18 19.56 12.20
C LEU A 122 -7.04 20.72 11.66
N ASP A 123 -6.97 20.95 10.35
CA ASP A 123 -7.72 22.01 9.66
C ASP A 123 -8.89 21.46 8.83
N ALA A 124 -8.74 20.26 8.28
CA ALA A 124 -9.78 19.56 7.53
C ALA A 124 -9.72 18.05 7.81
N PHE A 125 -10.87 17.40 7.74
CA PHE A 125 -11.03 15.98 8.05
C PHE A 125 -12.13 15.34 7.20
N VAL A 126 -11.84 14.17 6.65
CA VAL A 126 -12.82 13.23 6.08
C VAL A 126 -12.88 12.05 7.04
N ASP A 127 -14.07 11.84 7.59
CA ASP A 127 -14.39 10.74 8.51
C ASP A 127 -14.87 9.54 7.70
N GLU A 128 -14.30 8.36 7.95
CA GLU A 128 -14.82 7.10 7.42
C GLU A 128 -14.97 7.03 5.88
N LEU A 129 -13.96 7.49 5.13
CA LEU A 129 -13.96 7.32 3.67
C LEU A 129 -13.95 5.83 3.32
N ASP A 130 -15.00 5.36 2.64
CA ASP A 130 -15.12 3.96 2.23
C ASP A 130 -14.09 3.62 1.14
N VAL A 131 -13.22 2.66 1.44
CA VAL A 131 -12.22 2.08 0.53
C VAL A 131 -12.32 0.56 0.51
N SER A 132 -13.55 0.04 0.66
CA SER A 132 -13.85 -1.40 0.67
C SER A 132 -13.77 -2.05 -0.73
N GLY A 133 -13.16 -1.38 -1.72
CA GLY A 133 -12.89 -1.95 -3.03
C GLY A 133 -12.04 -3.22 -2.94
N GLN A 134 -12.30 -4.16 -3.84
CA GLN A 134 -11.45 -5.36 -3.97
C GLN A 134 -10.14 -4.96 -4.64
N GLY A 135 -9.09 -5.74 -4.43
CA GLY A 135 -7.83 -5.46 -5.09
C GLY A 135 -6.80 -6.54 -4.87
N TYR A 136 -5.66 -6.37 -5.53
CA TYR A 136 -4.50 -7.20 -5.30
C TYR A 136 -3.22 -6.40 -5.43
N ASP A 137 -2.17 -6.92 -4.81
CA ASP A 137 -0.79 -6.52 -5.03
C ASP A 137 -0.02 -7.74 -5.55
N LEU A 138 0.67 -7.59 -6.67
CA LEU A 138 1.55 -8.62 -7.21
C LEU A 138 3.00 -8.15 -7.07
N HIS A 139 3.74 -8.82 -6.18
CA HIS A 139 5.14 -8.55 -5.89
C HIS A 139 6.03 -9.48 -6.72
N SER A 140 6.97 -8.91 -7.47
CA SER A 140 7.97 -9.68 -8.20
C SER A 140 8.96 -10.38 -7.27
N THR A 141 9.59 -11.44 -7.76
CA THR A 141 10.58 -12.24 -7.02
C THR A 141 11.83 -11.45 -6.63
N ASP A 142 12.18 -10.42 -7.40
CA ASP A 142 13.31 -9.53 -7.12
C ASP A 142 12.98 -8.40 -6.13
N GLY A 143 11.70 -8.29 -5.73
CA GLY A 143 11.23 -7.33 -4.74
C GLY A 143 11.24 -5.87 -5.21
N VAL A 144 11.46 -5.60 -6.52
CA VAL A 144 11.51 -4.22 -7.04
C VAL A 144 10.34 -3.85 -7.93
N THR A 145 9.55 -4.80 -8.41
CA THR A 145 8.34 -4.53 -9.20
C THR A 145 7.11 -4.89 -8.41
N VAL A 146 6.16 -3.97 -8.32
CA VAL A 146 4.85 -4.22 -7.72
C VAL A 146 3.76 -3.79 -8.68
N THR A 147 2.75 -4.63 -8.87
CA THR A 147 1.52 -4.26 -9.57
C THR A 147 0.38 -4.14 -8.58
N TYR A 148 -0.18 -2.94 -8.46
CA TYR A 148 -1.34 -2.63 -7.63
C TYR A 148 -2.58 -2.60 -8.51
N SER A 149 -3.61 -3.36 -8.13
CA SER A 149 -4.92 -3.30 -8.79
C SER A 149 -6.01 -3.05 -7.76
N ARG A 150 -6.90 -2.11 -8.04
CA ARG A 150 -8.07 -1.83 -7.19
C ARG A 150 -9.33 -1.71 -8.05
N GLU A 151 -10.40 -2.34 -7.59
CA GLU A 151 -11.73 -2.34 -8.19
C GLU A 151 -12.76 -1.83 -7.18
N GLY A 152 -13.54 -0.82 -7.57
CA GLY A 152 -14.51 -0.17 -6.67
C GLY A 152 -13.89 0.95 -5.82
N PRO A 153 -14.47 1.28 -4.65
CA PRO A 153 -14.00 2.38 -3.81
C PRO A 153 -12.54 2.20 -3.37
N ALA A 154 -11.65 3.10 -3.78
CA ALA A 154 -10.23 3.04 -3.42
C ALA A 154 -9.53 4.40 -3.52
N ILE A 155 -8.41 4.52 -2.80
CA ILE A 155 -7.48 5.65 -2.92
C ILE A 155 -6.17 5.21 -3.58
N PHE A 156 -5.55 6.12 -4.33
CA PHE A 156 -4.18 6.00 -4.83
C PHE A 156 -3.39 7.26 -4.44
N ALA A 157 -2.14 7.06 -4.08
CA ALA A 157 -1.23 8.11 -3.65
C ALA A 157 0.12 7.89 -4.32
N SER A 158 0.61 8.89 -5.05
CA SER A 158 1.96 8.85 -5.60
C SER A 158 2.99 8.94 -4.48
N VAL A 159 3.98 8.05 -4.47
CA VAL A 159 5.05 7.98 -3.48
C VAL A 159 6.19 8.95 -3.77
N ASP A 160 6.39 9.33 -5.03
CA ASP A 160 7.39 10.31 -5.44
C ASP A 160 6.99 11.12 -6.67
N ALA A 161 7.93 11.93 -7.18
CA ALA A 161 7.70 12.82 -8.31
C ALA A 161 7.60 12.09 -9.67
N VAL A 162 8.20 10.90 -9.80
CA VAL A 162 8.14 10.09 -11.03
C VAL A 162 6.72 9.54 -11.16
N GLU A 163 6.22 8.90 -10.11
CA GLU A 163 4.85 8.36 -10.10
C GLU A 163 3.79 9.48 -10.17
N ALA A 164 4.01 10.60 -9.48
CA ALA A 164 3.11 11.75 -9.57
C ALA A 164 3.00 12.32 -10.99
N GLN A 165 4.07 12.23 -11.79
CA GLN A 165 4.03 12.63 -13.20
C GLN A 165 3.15 11.68 -14.02
N VAL A 166 3.25 10.36 -13.79
CA VAL A 166 2.42 9.34 -14.44
C VAL A 166 0.94 9.56 -14.11
N PHE A 167 0.63 9.87 -12.85
CA PHE A 167 -0.73 10.24 -12.43
C PHE A 167 -1.23 11.46 -13.21
N ALA A 168 -0.42 12.51 -13.30
CA ALA A 168 -0.79 13.73 -14.02
C ALA A 168 -0.99 13.51 -15.52
N GLU A 169 -0.24 12.61 -16.15
CA GLU A 169 -0.38 12.26 -17.58
C GLU A 169 -1.72 11.54 -17.86
N GLU A 170 -2.22 10.73 -16.92
CA GLU A 170 -3.58 10.16 -16.96
C GLU A 170 -4.68 11.15 -16.51
N GLY A 171 -4.30 12.37 -16.12
CA GLY A 171 -5.23 13.39 -15.62
C GLY A 171 -5.67 13.19 -14.17
N PHE A 172 -4.95 12.36 -13.41
CA PHE A 172 -5.20 12.12 -12.00
C PHE A 172 -4.41 13.07 -11.08
N PRO A 173 -5.00 13.52 -9.96
CA PRO A 173 -4.25 14.15 -8.88
C PRO A 173 -3.24 13.17 -8.27
N ALA A 174 -2.14 13.68 -7.70
CA ALA A 174 -1.14 12.88 -6.97
C ALA A 174 -1.72 12.07 -5.79
N LEU A 175 -2.87 12.49 -5.25
CA LEU A 175 -3.63 11.77 -4.24
C LEU A 175 -5.12 11.84 -4.60
N PHE A 176 -5.69 10.71 -4.98
CA PHE A 176 -7.05 10.65 -5.52
C PHE A 176 -7.86 9.47 -4.99
N PHE A 177 -9.17 9.62 -5.10
CA PHE A 177 -10.19 8.64 -4.74
C PHE A 177 -11.09 8.37 -5.94
N PHE A 178 -11.58 7.15 -6.09
CA PHE A 178 -12.65 6.80 -7.02
C PHE A 178 -13.59 5.79 -6.37
N GLU A 179 -14.88 5.84 -6.73
CA GLU A 179 -15.92 4.95 -6.19
C GLU A 179 -16.14 3.71 -7.05
N SER A 180 -15.83 3.78 -8.34
CA SER A 180 -16.15 2.71 -9.30
C SER A 180 -15.19 2.64 -10.48
N GLY A 181 -15.07 1.45 -11.05
CA GLY A 181 -14.10 1.11 -12.08
C GLY A 181 -12.87 0.41 -11.50
N THR A 182 -11.86 0.24 -12.35
CA THR A 182 -10.61 -0.47 -12.04
C THR A 182 -9.42 0.40 -12.41
N VAL A 183 -8.46 0.48 -11.50
CA VAL A 183 -7.12 1.02 -11.75
C VAL A 183 -6.12 -0.09 -11.51
N THR A 184 -5.27 -0.35 -12.50
CA THR A 184 -4.09 -1.18 -12.34
C THR A 184 -2.86 -0.35 -12.67
N GLU A 185 -1.96 -0.23 -11.69
CA GLU A 185 -0.68 0.44 -11.78
C GLU A 185 0.45 -0.57 -11.60
N LYS A 186 1.51 -0.42 -12.38
CA LYS A 186 2.76 -1.15 -12.20
C LYS A 186 3.86 -0.16 -11.86
N VAL A 187 4.57 -0.42 -10.78
CA VAL A 187 5.66 0.41 -10.25
C VAL A 187 6.93 -0.41 -10.19
N VAL A 188 8.05 0.19 -10.61
CA VAL A 188 9.41 -0.34 -10.49
C VAL A 188 10.19 0.60 -9.57
N PHE A 189 10.67 0.06 -8.45
CA PHE A 189 11.47 0.78 -7.48
C PHE A 189 12.97 0.71 -7.82
N THR A 190 13.72 1.73 -7.42
CA THR A 190 15.18 1.83 -7.61
C THR A 190 15.99 0.80 -6.80
N GLY A 191 15.33 0.01 -5.94
CA GLY A 191 15.89 -1.09 -5.16
C GLY A 191 14.84 -1.65 -4.20
N SER A 192 15.08 -2.83 -3.63
CA SER A 192 14.11 -3.54 -2.76
C SER A 192 13.79 -2.79 -1.46
N ASP A 193 14.71 -1.93 -1.01
CA ASP A 193 14.60 -1.19 0.24
C ASP A 193 14.32 0.31 0.00
N ALA A 194 14.09 0.70 -1.26
CA ALA A 194 13.94 2.09 -1.67
C ALA A 194 12.49 2.39 -2.04
N LEU A 195 12.00 3.55 -1.60
CA LEU A 195 10.68 4.08 -1.98
C LEU A 195 10.76 5.02 -3.17
N ALA A 196 11.94 5.15 -3.77
CA ALA A 196 12.13 5.94 -4.97
C ALA A 196 11.78 5.08 -6.18
N VAL A 197 10.90 5.60 -7.02
CA VAL A 197 10.38 4.97 -8.23
C VAL A 197 11.33 5.27 -9.39
N ASP A 198 11.69 4.21 -10.12
CA ASP A 198 12.45 4.30 -11.37
C ASP A 198 11.48 4.42 -12.56
N GLU A 199 10.39 3.64 -12.55
CA GLU A 199 9.38 3.59 -13.60
C GLU A 199 8.00 3.33 -12.99
N ALA A 200 6.96 3.98 -13.51
CA ALA A 200 5.57 3.67 -13.19
C ALA A 200 4.72 3.76 -14.47
N GLU A 201 3.68 2.93 -14.56
CA GLU A 201 2.71 2.99 -15.65
C GLU A 201 1.34 2.50 -15.19
N PHE A 202 0.28 3.13 -15.68
CA PHE A 202 -1.07 2.56 -15.60
C PHE A 202 -1.26 1.54 -16.72
N THR A 203 -1.47 0.28 -16.34
CA THR A 203 -1.74 -0.80 -17.30
C THR A 203 -3.23 -0.99 -17.55
N GLU A 204 -4.08 -0.49 -16.64
CA GLU A 204 -5.53 -0.46 -16.81
C GLU A 204 -6.12 0.76 -16.09
N ASN A 205 -7.06 1.42 -16.77
CA ASN A 205 -7.80 2.55 -16.24
C ASN A 205 -9.22 2.54 -16.83
N THR A 206 -10.20 2.17 -16.01
CA THR A 206 -11.63 2.21 -16.37
C THR A 206 -12.44 3.12 -15.46
N VAL A 207 -11.77 3.87 -14.58
CA VAL A 207 -12.44 4.70 -13.58
C VAL A 207 -13.09 5.93 -14.18
N SER A 208 -14.14 6.39 -13.51
CA SER A 208 -14.78 7.67 -13.79
C SER A 208 -15.14 8.35 -12.47
N GLY A 209 -15.31 9.67 -12.50
CA GLY A 209 -15.63 10.42 -11.27
C GLY A 209 -14.49 10.46 -10.27
N VAL A 210 -13.24 10.44 -10.73
CA VAL A 210 -12.05 10.58 -9.87
C VAL A 210 -12.11 11.92 -9.13
N GLN A 211 -11.97 11.86 -7.81
CA GLN A 211 -11.96 13.01 -6.91
C GLN A 211 -10.56 13.20 -6.32
N SER A 212 -10.08 14.44 -6.28
CA SER A 212 -8.89 14.73 -5.49
C SER A 212 -9.20 14.65 -4.01
N ILE A 213 -8.36 13.99 -3.22
CA ILE A 213 -8.47 14.04 -1.75
C ILE A 213 -8.37 15.49 -1.24
N CYS A 214 -7.62 16.36 -1.93
CA CYS A 214 -7.56 17.78 -1.58
C CYS A 214 -8.88 18.51 -1.78
N TYR A 215 -9.71 18.06 -2.73
CA TYR A 215 -11.05 18.58 -2.94
C TYR A 215 -12.00 18.10 -1.83
N LEU A 216 -11.86 16.85 -1.38
CA LEU A 216 -12.62 16.33 -0.23
C LEU A 216 -12.25 17.04 1.09
N LEU A 217 -10.99 17.47 1.22
CA LEU A 217 -10.48 18.23 2.37
C LEU A 217 -10.61 19.76 2.21
N ASP A 218 -11.31 20.25 1.19
CA ASP A 218 -11.54 21.68 1.02
C ASP A 218 -12.76 22.11 1.87
N PRO A 219 -12.60 22.94 2.92
CA PRO A 219 -13.71 23.38 3.76
C PRO A 219 -14.76 24.22 3.00
N SER A 220 -14.41 24.74 1.81
CA SER A 220 -15.35 25.44 0.94
C SER A 220 -16.22 24.50 0.08
N ASN A 221 -15.90 23.21 0.08
CA ASN A 221 -16.65 22.15 -0.54
C ASN A 221 -17.35 21.32 0.55
N PRO A 222 -18.63 21.61 0.88
CA PRO A 222 -19.27 20.99 2.05
C PRO A 222 -19.54 19.48 1.92
N GLY A 223 -19.29 18.86 0.76
CA GLY A 223 -19.79 17.52 0.44
C GLY A 223 -21.32 17.55 0.37
N GLU A 224 -21.91 17.15 -0.76
CA GLU A 224 -23.38 17.06 -0.86
C GLU A 224 -23.92 15.80 -0.19
#